data_AF-A0A3E0QEZ6-F1
#
_entry.id   AF-A0A3E0QEZ6-F1
#
_cell.length_a   1.000
_cell.length_b   1.000
_cell.length_c   1.000
_cell.angle_alpha   90.00
_cell.angle_beta   90.00
_cell.angle_gamma   90.00
#
_symmetry.space_group_name_H-M   'P 1'
#
loop_
_entity.id
_entity.type
_entity.pdbx_description
1 polymer ?
#
loop_
_entity_poly.entity_id
_entity_poly.type
_entity_poly.pdbx_seq_one_letter_code
_entity_poly.pdbx_strand_id
1 'polypeptide(L)'
;MVLKNFLNLKYFFPEMKETISFKDNKINLISKKNFLKLSGSGKTLLQKEFDEINYEIIKRDNSYIFDTNFDISNNPIQIKFLNFKNSNKAKTSLSLKGKFNKDQNLSFDKISFLNDKNIIEIDDLKFDQNYKISDLNYASIKIVDEFDRKNQLSINQKKNYYNISGKNFNASILVDDLITKENDQNQNLFSNNLNLRLDINEVLISKNHVIKNLNGDISFEKNNVNKANLKGSFSKNENISFTVIKKNDQKVTTFFSDKAEPFIKKFEFIKGFDGGSLDFYSVESGNISNSQIKLYDFKLKEVPALTKILTLASLQGIADLLSGEGIRFDDFEMKFQNKKNLITINEVYAIGPAISILMEGYIEKDNLISLRGTLVPATTINKAIGSIPILGEILVGKKTGEGVFGVSFKIKGPPKKTETTVNPIKTLTPRFITRTLEKIKKN
;
A
#
# COMPACT_ATOMS: atom_id res chain seq x y z
N MET A 1 30.96 5.57 29.87
CA MET A 1 29.67 5.38 30.58
C MET A 1 28.73 4.59 29.69
N VAL A 2 28.01 3.60 30.21
CA VAL A 2 27.06 2.78 29.43
C VAL A 2 25.69 2.89 30.08
N LEU A 3 24.66 3.17 29.27
CA LEU A 3 23.26 3.27 29.70
C LEU A 3 22.41 2.26 28.94
N LYS A 4 21.34 1.77 29.57
CA LYS A 4 20.31 0.99 28.88
C LYS A 4 19.54 1.91 27.93
N ASN A 5 19.33 1.47 26.69
CA ASN A 5 18.52 2.17 25.72
C ASN A 5 17.05 1.78 25.93
N PHE A 6 16.22 2.74 26.33
CA PHE A 6 14.78 2.53 26.52
C PHE A 6 13.96 2.97 25.30
N LEU A 7 14.59 3.54 24.28
CA LEU A 7 13.93 4.06 23.09
C LEU A 7 13.87 2.97 22.02
N ASN A 8 12.69 2.70 21.47
CA ASN A 8 12.53 1.83 20.30
C ASN A 8 12.50 2.64 19.01
N LEU A 9 13.66 3.16 18.59
CA LEU A 9 13.82 3.96 17.38
C LEU A 9 14.42 3.17 16.21
N LYS A 10 14.32 1.83 16.21
CA LYS A 10 14.82 0.97 15.10
C LYS A 10 14.19 1.32 13.75
N TYR A 11 13.00 1.93 13.77
CA TYR A 11 12.36 2.44 12.57
C TYR A 11 13.21 3.51 11.86
N PHE A 12 13.91 4.36 12.62
CA PHE A 12 14.78 5.42 12.09
C PHE A 12 16.27 5.05 12.09
N PHE A 13 16.71 4.32 13.12
CA PHE A 13 18.10 3.89 13.32
C PHE A 13 18.17 2.35 13.21
N PRO A 14 18.33 1.79 12.00
CA PRO A 14 18.16 0.36 11.76
C PRO A 14 19.12 -0.53 12.56
N GLU A 15 20.27 0.01 12.96
CA GLU A 15 21.33 -0.72 13.67
C GLU A 15 21.45 -0.31 15.14
N MET A 16 20.38 0.26 15.70
CA MET A 16 20.36 0.74 17.08
C MET A 16 20.58 -0.38 18.09
N LYS A 17 21.53 -0.13 19.01
CA LYS A 17 21.89 -1.03 20.10
C LYS A 17 20.93 -0.91 21.29
N GLU A 18 20.89 -1.98 22.09
CA GLU A 18 20.14 -2.02 23.35
C GLU A 18 20.77 -1.20 24.47
N THR A 19 22.01 -0.76 24.28
CA THR A 19 22.74 0.12 25.20
C THR A 19 23.35 1.29 24.44
N ILE A 20 23.45 2.44 25.12
CA ILE A 20 24.10 3.64 24.62
C ILE A 20 25.41 3.81 25.38
N SER A 21 26.52 3.89 24.67
CA SER A 21 27.85 4.07 25.28
C SER A 21 28.42 5.44 24.96
N PHE A 22 28.99 6.11 25.95
CA PHE A 22 29.63 7.43 25.82
C PHE A 22 31.15 7.31 25.99
N LYS A 23 31.90 7.95 25.08
CA LYS A 23 33.37 7.98 25.05
C LYS A 23 33.86 9.42 24.87
N ASP A 24 35.00 9.76 25.47
CA ASP A 24 35.67 11.07 25.32
C ASP A 24 34.77 12.29 25.61
N ASN A 25 33.81 12.14 26.52
CA ASN A 25 32.85 13.20 26.85
C ASN A 25 33.47 14.20 27.84
N LYS A 26 33.56 15.46 27.43
CA LYS A 26 33.89 16.59 28.30
C LYS A 26 32.59 17.15 28.85
N ILE A 27 32.42 17.09 30.18
CA ILE A 27 31.17 17.45 30.86
C ILE A 27 31.41 18.66 31.75
N ASN A 28 30.55 19.67 31.61
CA ASN A 28 30.46 20.80 32.51
C ASN A 28 29.12 20.75 33.26
N LEU A 29 29.18 20.81 34.59
CA LEU A 29 28.03 20.73 35.48
C LEU A 29 27.94 21.99 36.36
N ILE A 30 26.83 22.71 36.24
CA ILE A 30 26.51 23.87 37.08
C ILE A 30 25.30 23.51 37.93
N SER A 31 25.45 23.55 39.25
CA SER A 31 24.39 23.25 40.21
C SER A 31 24.11 24.45 41.12
N LYS A 32 22.83 24.84 41.23
CA LYS A 32 22.31 25.86 42.15
C LYS A 32 21.01 25.35 42.77
N LYS A 33 20.49 26.02 43.82
CA LYS A 33 19.18 25.68 44.40
C LYS A 33 18.11 25.65 43.29
N ASN A 34 17.44 24.50 43.14
CA ASN A 34 16.39 24.23 42.13
C ASN A 34 16.81 24.38 40.65
N PHE A 35 18.12 24.42 40.36
CA PHE A 35 18.63 24.55 39.00
C PHE A 35 19.85 23.64 38.78
N LEU A 36 19.79 22.81 37.74
CA LEU A 36 20.93 22.01 37.29
C LEU A 36 21.12 22.25 35.80
N LYS A 37 22.33 22.61 35.38
CA LYS A 37 22.71 22.66 33.97
C LYS A 37 23.87 21.70 33.72
N LEU A 38 23.64 20.74 32.85
CA LEU A 38 24.63 19.80 32.34
C LEU A 38 24.89 20.16 30.89
N SER A 39 26.14 20.37 30.51
CA SER A 39 26.52 20.58 29.11
C SER A 39 27.76 19.78 28.78
N GLY A 40 27.89 19.33 27.55
CA GLY A 40 29.07 18.57 27.16
C GLY A 40 29.14 18.25 25.68
N SER A 41 30.30 17.73 25.30
CA SER A 41 30.62 17.29 23.95
C SER A 41 31.45 16.02 24.01
N GLY A 42 31.23 15.09 23.09
CA GLY A 42 32.05 13.88 22.96
C GLY A 42 31.44 12.91 21.98
N LYS A 43 31.67 11.61 22.20
CA LYS A 43 31.18 10.54 21.31
C LYS A 43 30.10 9.70 21.97
N THR A 44 29.13 9.28 21.17
CA THR A 44 28.07 8.36 21.56
C THR A 44 27.98 7.18 20.58
N LEU A 45 27.75 6.00 21.11
CA LEU A 45 27.55 4.77 20.35
C LEU A 45 26.09 4.37 20.45
N LEU A 46 25.27 4.91 19.54
CA LEU A 46 23.85 4.56 19.43
C LEU A 46 23.65 3.34 18.51
N GLN A 47 24.49 3.22 17.48
CA GLN A 47 24.46 2.16 16.47
C GLN A 47 25.82 1.42 16.41
N LYS A 48 26.32 1.08 15.22
CA LYS A 48 27.58 0.33 15.06
C LYS A 48 28.81 1.19 15.32
N GLU A 49 28.81 2.41 14.81
CA GLU A 49 29.93 3.35 14.90
C GLU A 49 29.68 4.47 15.91
N PHE A 50 30.76 5.12 16.37
CA PHE A 50 30.65 6.30 17.22
C PHE A 50 30.26 7.54 16.40
N ASP A 51 29.27 8.26 16.91
CA ASP A 51 28.81 9.55 16.43
C ASP A 51 29.25 10.67 17.40
N GLU A 52 29.49 11.87 16.88
CA GLU A 52 29.76 13.03 17.74
C GLU A 52 28.44 13.58 18.29
N ILE A 53 28.45 14.00 19.57
CA ILE A 53 27.30 14.56 20.26
C ILE A 53 27.72 15.81 21.02
N ASN A 54 26.92 16.86 20.89
CA ASN A 54 26.95 18.05 21.74
C ASN A 54 25.59 18.18 22.41
N TYR A 55 25.55 18.41 23.72
CA TYR A 55 24.30 18.49 24.46
C TYR A 55 24.34 19.55 25.55
N GLU A 56 23.17 20.12 25.78
CA GLU A 56 22.85 20.94 26.94
C GLU A 56 21.52 20.46 27.52
N ILE A 57 21.51 20.18 28.82
CA ILE A 57 20.33 19.75 29.57
C ILE A 57 20.20 20.67 30.78
N ILE A 58 19.07 21.37 30.86
CA ILE A 58 18.71 22.23 31.98
C ILE A 58 17.54 21.61 32.72
N LYS A 59 17.74 21.26 33.99
CA LYS A 59 16.67 20.91 34.91
C LYS A 59 16.20 22.16 35.64
N ARG A 60 14.90 22.47 35.51
CA ARG A 60 14.18 23.46 36.31
C ARG A 60 12.96 22.77 36.91
N ASP A 61 12.88 22.76 38.24
CA ASP A 61 11.84 22.05 38.99
C ASP A 61 11.68 20.58 38.53
N ASN A 62 10.54 20.24 37.93
CA ASN A 62 10.22 18.90 37.41
C ASN A 62 10.45 18.73 35.90
N SER A 63 10.89 19.79 35.21
CA SER A 63 11.11 19.77 33.76
C SER A 63 12.59 19.73 33.40
N TYR A 64 12.90 18.98 32.34
CA TYR A 64 14.20 18.90 31.69
C TYR A 64 14.08 19.53 30.31
N ILE A 65 14.77 20.65 30.09
CA ILE A 65 14.91 21.27 28.78
C ILE A 65 16.20 20.72 28.19
N PHE A 66 16.15 20.27 26.94
CA PHE A 66 17.31 19.72 26.25
C PHE A 66 17.52 20.42 24.90
N ASP A 67 18.79 20.59 24.55
CA ASP A 67 19.27 21.00 23.24
C ASP A 67 20.44 20.08 22.88
N THR A 68 20.22 19.17 21.95
CA THR A 68 21.17 18.13 21.58
C THR A 68 21.41 18.15 20.09
N ASN A 69 22.69 18.13 19.69
CA ASN A 69 23.13 18.08 18.31
C ASN A 69 23.99 16.83 18.11
N PHE A 70 23.62 16.00 17.15
CA PHE A 70 24.39 14.82 16.76
C PHE A 70 24.98 14.99 15.36
N ASP A 71 26.24 14.61 15.17
CA ASP A 71 26.82 14.30 13.87
C ASP A 71 26.81 12.78 13.68
N ILE A 72 25.89 12.30 12.85
CA ILE A 72 25.56 10.89 12.63
C ILE A 72 25.97 10.44 11.22
N SER A 73 27.03 11.05 10.68
CA SER A 73 27.54 10.77 9.33
C SER A 73 28.07 9.34 9.15
N ASN A 74 28.42 8.67 10.25
CA ASN A 74 29.03 7.33 10.25
C ASN A 74 27.99 6.20 10.33
N ASN A 75 26.75 6.51 10.68
CA ASN A 75 25.72 5.52 10.90
C ASN A 75 24.49 5.73 9.98
N PRO A 76 23.79 4.64 9.61
CA PRO A 76 22.63 4.74 8.75
C PRO A 76 21.41 5.30 9.49
N ILE A 77 20.59 6.02 8.75
CA ILE A 77 19.28 6.53 9.11
C ILE A 77 18.36 6.21 7.96
N GLN A 78 17.17 5.72 8.29
CA GLN A 78 16.14 5.45 7.31
C GLN A 78 14.84 6.15 7.70
N ILE A 79 14.11 6.63 6.71
CA ILE A 79 12.74 7.12 6.88
C ILE A 79 11.91 6.39 5.82
N LYS A 80 11.45 5.20 6.19
CA LYS A 80 10.87 4.23 5.25
C LYS A 80 9.68 4.80 4.47
N PHE A 81 8.80 5.56 5.11
CA PHE A 81 7.65 6.17 4.45
C PHE A 81 8.01 7.28 3.45
N LEU A 82 9.26 7.75 3.44
CA LEU A 82 9.81 8.68 2.45
C LEU A 82 10.80 8.01 1.50
N ASN A 83 10.93 6.68 1.55
CA ASN A 83 11.92 5.89 0.79
C ASN A 83 13.36 6.38 1.01
N PHE A 84 13.63 6.99 2.17
CA PHE A 84 14.90 7.63 2.43
C PHE A 84 15.82 6.72 3.22
N LYS A 85 17.09 6.69 2.80
CA LYS A 85 18.20 6.16 3.58
C LYS A 85 19.42 7.02 3.30
N ASN A 86 20.09 7.54 4.33
CA ASN A 86 21.32 8.30 4.11
C ASN A 86 22.44 7.35 3.63
N SER A 87 23.37 7.89 2.84
CA SER A 87 24.59 7.17 2.51
C SER A 87 25.59 7.28 3.67
N ASN A 88 26.26 6.18 4.00
CA ASN A 88 27.39 6.21 4.92
C ASN A 88 28.45 7.12 4.28
N LYS A 89 28.86 8.21 4.97
CA LYS A 89 29.83 9.27 4.57
C LYS A 89 29.25 10.64 4.21
N ALA A 90 27.96 10.76 3.91
CA ALA A 90 27.36 12.09 3.72
C ALA A 90 27.25 12.82 5.07
N LYS A 91 27.60 14.11 5.11
CA LYS A 91 27.55 14.87 6.37
C LYS A 91 26.11 14.93 6.85
N THR A 92 25.84 14.34 8.00
CA THR A 92 24.50 14.17 8.54
C THR A 92 24.42 14.74 9.94
N SER A 93 23.61 15.78 10.13
CA SER A 93 23.36 16.37 11.44
C SER A 93 21.90 16.24 11.86
N LEU A 94 21.69 15.90 13.13
CA LEU A 94 20.38 15.86 13.78
C LEU A 94 20.40 16.77 15.01
N SER A 95 19.59 17.82 14.99
CA SER A 95 19.40 18.74 16.11
C SER A 95 18.04 18.54 16.74
N LEU A 96 18.01 18.36 18.05
CA LEU A 96 16.83 18.09 18.86
C LEU A 96 16.76 19.11 19.99
N LYS A 97 15.76 19.98 19.95
CA LYS A 97 15.47 20.93 21.01
C LYS A 97 14.08 20.68 21.56
N GLY A 98 13.96 20.59 22.87
CA GLY A 98 12.67 20.32 23.48
C GLY A 98 12.70 20.23 24.99
N LYS A 99 11.63 19.66 25.53
CA LYS A 99 11.40 19.51 26.96
C LYS A 99 10.78 18.15 27.27
N PHE A 100 11.14 17.65 28.44
CA PHE A 100 10.57 16.47 29.06
C PHE A 100 10.15 16.82 30.48
N ASN A 101 8.87 16.64 30.81
CA ASN A 101 8.38 16.77 32.19
C ASN A 101 8.18 15.37 32.81
N LYS A 102 8.43 15.23 34.11
CA LYS A 102 8.19 13.98 34.87
C LYS A 102 6.75 13.48 34.76
N ASP A 103 5.78 14.37 34.51
CA ASP A 103 4.37 14.02 34.25
C ASP A 103 4.11 13.49 32.82
N GLN A 104 5.17 13.14 32.09
CA GLN A 104 5.21 12.37 30.83
C GLN A 104 4.85 13.09 29.52
N ASN A 105 5.03 14.41 29.43
CA ASN A 105 4.88 15.14 28.16
C ASN A 105 6.26 15.40 27.53
N LEU A 106 6.70 14.50 26.65
CA LEU A 106 7.82 14.79 25.74
C LEU A 106 7.32 15.74 24.65
N SER A 107 8.06 16.81 24.43
CA SER A 107 7.81 17.70 23.29
C SER A 107 9.12 18.20 22.72
N PHE A 108 9.13 18.37 21.41
CA PHE A 108 10.21 19.00 20.68
C PHE A 108 9.72 20.36 20.23
N ASP A 109 10.39 21.41 20.69
CA ASP A 109 10.20 22.74 20.15
C ASP A 109 10.70 22.77 18.70
N LYS A 110 11.81 22.05 18.44
CA LYS A 110 12.40 21.92 17.11
C LYS A 110 13.15 20.61 16.91
N ILE A 111 12.94 19.97 15.75
CA ILE A 111 13.77 18.90 15.21
C ILE A 111 14.28 19.38 13.85
N SER A 112 15.60 19.34 13.64
CA SER A 112 16.22 19.64 12.35
C SER A 112 17.12 18.49 11.95
N PHE A 113 16.89 17.97 10.76
CA PHE A 113 17.71 16.94 10.13
C PHE A 113 18.27 17.50 8.83
N LEU A 114 19.59 17.48 8.70
CA LEU A 114 20.30 17.93 7.50
C LEU A 114 21.24 16.81 7.03
N ASN A 115 21.13 16.46 5.75
CA ASN A 115 22.02 15.51 5.09
C ASN A 115 22.30 15.99 3.66
N ASP A 116 23.48 16.56 3.43
CA ASP A 116 23.82 17.26 2.18
C ASP A 116 22.76 18.32 1.76
N LYS A 117 21.90 17.98 0.79
CA LYS A 117 20.79 18.83 0.31
C LYS A 117 19.43 18.46 0.91
N ASN A 118 19.37 17.38 1.67
CA ASN A 118 18.17 16.86 2.31
C ASN A 118 17.94 17.60 3.63
N ILE A 119 16.73 18.12 3.81
CA ILE A 119 16.33 18.91 4.96
C ILE A 119 14.98 18.41 5.46
N ILE A 120 14.89 18.10 6.75
CA ILE A 120 13.62 17.89 7.44
C ILE A 120 13.60 18.78 8.67
N GLU A 121 12.61 19.66 8.75
CA GLU A 121 12.37 20.54 9.90
C GLU A 121 11.01 20.18 10.49
N ILE A 122 10.91 20.06 11.81
CA ILE A 122 9.65 19.84 12.54
C ILE A 122 9.63 20.79 13.71
N ASP A 123 8.57 21.58 13.82
CA ASP A 123 8.38 22.56 14.89
C ASP A 123 7.16 22.18 15.75
N ASP A 124 7.32 22.33 17.07
CA ASP A 124 6.32 22.04 18.11
C ASP A 124 5.63 20.67 18.00
N LEU A 125 6.42 19.58 17.96
CA LEU A 125 5.91 18.22 18.02
C LEU A 125 5.69 17.79 19.48
N LYS A 126 4.48 17.34 19.82
CA LYS A 126 4.12 16.90 21.18
C LYS A 126 3.70 15.44 21.19
N PHE A 127 4.07 14.78 22.28
CA PHE A 127 3.69 13.41 22.55
C PHE A 127 2.83 13.32 23.81
N ASP A 128 1.94 12.33 23.85
CA ASP A 128 1.25 11.91 25.05
C ASP A 128 2.14 11.02 25.94
N GLN A 129 1.58 10.60 27.06
CA GLN A 129 2.23 9.73 28.05
C GLN A 129 2.64 8.36 27.51
N ASN A 130 2.04 7.91 26.41
CA ASN A 130 2.33 6.65 25.73
C ASN A 130 3.26 6.86 24.51
N TYR A 131 3.87 8.04 24.38
CA TYR A 131 4.69 8.43 23.23
C TYR A 131 3.93 8.41 21.90
N LYS A 132 2.61 8.61 21.92
CA LYS A 132 1.83 8.86 20.71
C LYS A 132 1.84 10.34 20.39
N ILE A 133 1.86 10.68 19.10
CA ILE A 133 1.78 12.06 18.64
C ILE A 133 0.42 12.62 19.05
N SER A 134 0.44 13.66 19.89
CA SER A 134 -0.76 14.36 20.35
C SER A 134 -1.00 15.65 19.58
N ASP A 135 0.09 16.28 19.10
CA ASP A 135 0.05 17.55 18.39
C ASP A 135 1.30 17.76 17.52
N LEU A 136 1.17 18.53 16.43
CA LEU A 136 2.27 18.93 15.55
C LEU A 136 1.94 20.29 14.91
N ASN A 137 2.72 21.34 15.16
CA ASN A 137 2.42 22.64 14.53
C ASN A 137 2.85 22.67 13.06
N TYR A 138 4.09 22.32 12.78
CA TYR A 138 4.66 22.41 11.43
C TYR A 138 5.68 21.31 11.15
N ALA A 139 5.70 20.83 9.90
CA ALA A 139 6.83 20.08 9.36
C ALA A 139 7.13 20.49 7.91
N SER A 140 8.40 20.55 7.54
CA SER A 140 8.88 20.74 6.17
C SER A 140 9.81 19.59 5.82
N ILE A 141 9.52 18.89 4.73
CA ILE A 141 10.31 17.78 4.22
C ILE A 141 10.80 18.16 2.83
N LYS A 142 12.12 18.19 2.61
CA LYS A 142 12.76 18.41 1.32
C LYS A 142 13.91 17.43 1.19
N ILE A 143 13.64 16.26 0.62
CA ILE A 143 14.65 15.22 0.47
C ILE A 143 14.65 14.62 -0.94
N VAL A 144 15.74 13.96 -1.30
CA VAL A 144 15.87 13.06 -2.43
C VAL A 144 15.96 11.64 -1.88
N ASP A 145 15.09 10.76 -2.35
CA ASP A 145 15.02 9.38 -1.87
C ASP A 145 16.02 8.45 -2.57
N GLU A 146 16.02 7.17 -2.18
CA GLU A 146 16.93 6.16 -2.72
C GLU A 146 16.75 5.88 -4.23
N PHE A 147 15.66 6.38 -4.83
CA PHE A 147 15.33 6.24 -6.25
C PHE A 147 15.56 7.54 -7.03
N ASP A 148 16.31 8.50 -6.47
CA ASP A 148 16.55 9.83 -7.03
C ASP A 148 15.25 10.63 -7.29
N ARG A 149 14.23 10.40 -6.45
CA ARG A 149 12.96 11.16 -6.52
C ARG A 149 12.92 12.19 -5.40
N LYS A 150 12.47 13.39 -5.77
CA LYS A 150 12.26 14.48 -4.82
C LYS A 150 11.00 14.21 -4.01
N ASN A 151 11.08 14.50 -2.72
CA ASN A 151 9.99 14.53 -1.77
C ASN A 151 9.97 15.92 -1.13
N GLN A 152 8.97 16.72 -1.50
CA GLN A 152 8.84 18.12 -1.10
C GLN A 152 7.45 18.36 -0.54
N LEU A 153 7.31 18.15 0.77
CA LEU A 153 6.06 18.23 1.51
C LEU A 153 6.16 19.27 2.63
N SER A 154 5.02 19.85 2.99
CA SER A 154 4.82 20.61 4.20
C SER A 154 3.56 20.14 4.90
N ILE A 155 3.61 20.08 6.22
CA ILE A 155 2.49 19.76 7.10
C ILE A 155 2.28 20.98 7.98
N ASN A 156 1.06 21.50 8.00
CA ASN A 156 0.71 22.67 8.81
C ASN A 156 -0.55 22.38 9.58
N GLN A 157 -0.53 22.60 10.89
CA GLN A 157 -1.75 22.55 11.69
C GLN A 157 -2.68 23.71 11.30
N LYS A 158 -3.96 23.38 11.13
CA LYS A 158 -5.07 24.31 11.10
C LYS A 158 -6.02 23.95 12.25
N LYS A 159 -6.97 24.82 12.58
CA LYS A 159 -7.83 24.68 13.77
C LYS A 159 -8.33 23.25 14.03
N ASN A 160 -8.78 22.54 13.00
CA ASN A 160 -9.42 21.21 13.13
C ASN A 160 -8.81 20.11 12.25
N TYR A 161 -7.74 20.40 11.51
CA TYR A 161 -7.12 19.47 10.56
C TYR A 161 -5.66 19.83 10.29
N TYR A 162 -4.90 18.89 9.77
CA TYR A 162 -3.53 19.09 9.29
C TYR A 162 -3.56 19.21 7.77
N ASN A 163 -3.05 20.32 7.25
CA ASN A 163 -2.89 20.52 5.82
C ASN A 163 -1.55 19.95 5.38
N ILE A 164 -1.56 18.94 4.52
CA ILE A 164 -0.39 18.34 3.88
C ILE A 164 -0.35 18.81 2.44
N SER A 165 0.63 19.63 2.11
CA SER A 165 0.78 20.20 0.76
C SER A 165 2.18 19.97 0.20
N GLY A 166 2.32 19.84 -1.11
CA GLY A 166 3.66 19.62 -1.67
C GLY A 166 3.76 19.61 -3.19
N LYS A 167 5.00 19.72 -3.69
CA LYS A 167 5.29 19.68 -5.12
C LYS A 167 5.41 18.24 -5.63
N ASN A 168 6.08 17.38 -4.88
CA ASN A 168 6.35 16.00 -5.26
C ASN A 168 6.36 15.12 -4.02
N PHE A 169 5.86 13.90 -4.17
CA PHE A 169 5.91 12.87 -3.14
C PHE A 169 6.04 11.50 -3.77
N ASN A 170 7.02 10.72 -3.33
CA ASN A 170 7.15 9.33 -3.72
C ASN A 170 6.41 8.43 -2.72
N ALA A 171 5.15 8.14 -3.03
CA ALA A 171 4.29 7.29 -2.22
C ALA A 171 4.41 5.79 -2.58
N SER A 172 5.35 5.37 -3.43
CA SER A 172 5.38 4.00 -3.96
C SER A 172 5.37 2.93 -2.87
N ILE A 173 6.25 3.05 -1.85
CA ILE A 173 6.29 2.09 -0.72
C ILE A 173 5.00 2.15 0.11
N LEU A 174 4.40 3.33 0.29
CA LEU A 174 3.11 3.44 1.01
C LEU A 174 1.99 2.73 0.26
N VAL A 175 1.90 2.93 -1.06
CA VAL A 175 0.89 2.26 -1.89
C VAL A 175 1.20 0.75 -1.97
N ASP A 176 2.46 0.34 -1.96
CA ASP A 176 2.84 -1.09 -1.90
C ASP A 176 2.39 -1.69 -0.58
N ASP A 177 2.70 -1.05 0.54
CA ASP A 177 2.32 -1.47 1.88
C ASP A 177 0.80 -1.56 2.02
N LEU A 178 0.04 -0.57 1.51
CA LEU A 178 -1.42 -0.57 1.57
C LEU A 178 -2.08 -1.72 0.80
N ILE A 179 -1.44 -2.24 -0.24
CA ILE A 179 -2.00 -3.29 -1.12
C ILE A 179 -1.52 -4.67 -0.70
N THR A 180 -0.26 -4.78 -0.25
CA THR A 180 0.43 -6.06 -0.05
C THR A 180 0.55 -6.46 1.40
N LYS A 181 0.57 -5.51 2.35
CA LYS A 181 0.67 -5.84 3.78
C LYS A 181 -0.70 -6.04 4.38
N GLU A 182 -0.79 -7.10 5.17
CA GLU A 182 -1.91 -7.28 6.09
C GLU A 182 -1.74 -6.36 7.31
N ASN A 183 -2.85 -5.98 7.91
CA ASN A 183 -3.03 -4.99 9.00
C ASN A 183 -2.28 -5.30 10.32
N ASP A 184 -1.14 -5.99 10.31
CA ASP A 184 -0.40 -6.38 11.51
C ASP A 184 0.36 -5.20 12.17
N GLN A 185 0.34 -4.02 11.57
CA GLN A 185 0.93 -2.82 12.17
C GLN A 185 0.04 -1.59 12.00
N ASN A 186 -1.19 -1.65 12.56
CA ASN A 186 -1.83 -0.43 13.06
C ASN A 186 -0.95 0.15 14.17
N GLN A 187 0.13 0.82 13.78
CA GLN A 187 0.92 1.62 14.70
C GLN A 187 -0.04 2.69 15.19
N ASN A 188 -0.43 2.60 16.46
CA ASN A 188 -1.27 3.60 17.12
C ASN A 188 -0.43 4.87 17.33
N LEU A 189 -0.11 5.55 16.23
CA LEU A 189 0.84 6.67 16.16
C LEU A 189 0.27 7.93 16.79
N PHE A 190 -1.04 8.12 16.74
CA PHE A 190 -1.70 9.33 17.21
C PHE A 190 -2.59 9.04 18.43
N SER A 191 -2.59 9.95 19.40
CA SER A 191 -3.46 9.86 20.57
C SER A 191 -4.90 10.25 20.25
N ASN A 192 -5.07 11.20 19.32
CA ASN A 192 -6.34 11.86 19.03
C ASN A 192 -6.87 11.49 17.63
N ASN A 193 -8.14 11.82 17.39
CA ASN A 193 -8.69 11.79 16.04
C ASN A 193 -7.92 12.78 15.15
N LEU A 194 -7.65 12.37 13.91
CA LEU A 194 -6.79 13.10 13.00
C LEU A 194 -7.55 13.39 11.71
N ASN A 195 -7.71 14.67 11.37
CA ASN A 195 -8.21 15.06 10.07
C ASN A 195 -7.04 15.59 9.24
N LEU A 196 -6.89 15.08 8.03
CA LEU A 196 -5.89 15.48 7.07
C LEU A 196 -6.58 16.08 5.85
N ARG A 197 -6.00 17.15 5.31
CA ARG A 197 -6.31 17.67 3.99
C ARG A 197 -5.06 17.57 3.14
N LEU A 198 -5.16 16.90 1.99
CA LEU A 198 -4.08 16.71 1.05
C LEU A 198 -4.21 17.70 -0.12
N ASP A 199 -3.08 18.24 -0.55
CA ASP A 199 -2.93 19.02 -1.78
C ASP A 199 -1.51 18.85 -2.36
N ILE A 200 -1.29 17.81 -3.15
CA ILE A 200 0.03 17.42 -3.64
C ILE A 200 0.03 17.39 -5.18
N ASN A 201 0.92 18.16 -5.79
CA ASN A 201 0.95 18.34 -7.24
C ASN A 201 1.32 17.06 -8.00
N GLU A 202 2.33 16.32 -7.54
CA GLU A 202 2.77 15.08 -8.17
C GLU A 202 3.02 13.99 -7.12
N VAL A 203 2.37 12.84 -7.25
CA VAL A 203 2.51 11.69 -6.36
C VAL A 203 2.91 10.47 -7.17
N LEU A 204 4.15 10.02 -7.02
CA LEU A 204 4.64 8.78 -7.64
C LEU A 204 4.10 7.59 -6.85
N ILE A 205 3.33 6.72 -7.51
CA ILE A 205 2.73 5.52 -6.88
C ILE A 205 3.35 4.20 -7.35
N SER A 206 4.07 4.24 -8.48
CA SER A 206 4.93 3.15 -8.97
C SER A 206 5.97 3.74 -9.93
N LYS A 207 7.01 2.98 -10.31
CA LYS A 207 8.19 3.44 -11.10
C LYS A 207 7.90 4.47 -12.21
N ASN A 208 6.80 4.29 -12.94
CA ASN A 208 6.41 5.13 -14.09
C ASN A 208 4.99 5.71 -13.98
N HIS A 209 4.38 5.73 -12.79
CA HIS A 209 2.99 6.16 -12.61
C HIS A 209 2.91 7.28 -11.60
N VAL A 210 2.57 8.47 -12.09
CA VAL A 210 2.42 9.69 -11.28
C VAL A 210 0.97 10.13 -11.30
N ILE A 211 0.40 10.33 -10.12
CA ILE A 211 -0.88 11.02 -9.94
C ILE A 211 -0.59 12.52 -9.85
N LYS A 212 -1.25 13.31 -10.68
CA LYS A 212 -1.24 14.76 -10.68
C LYS A 212 -2.39 15.31 -9.85
N ASN A 213 -2.11 16.39 -9.13
CA ASN A 213 -3.06 17.16 -8.33
C ASN A 213 -3.86 16.28 -7.36
N LEU A 214 -3.18 15.41 -6.60
CA LEU A 214 -3.81 14.60 -5.57
C LEU A 214 -4.32 15.51 -4.45
N ASN A 215 -5.64 15.61 -4.32
CA ASN A 215 -6.28 16.43 -3.31
C ASN A 215 -7.41 15.66 -2.61
N GLY A 216 -7.77 16.13 -1.41
CA GLY A 216 -8.90 15.56 -0.67
C GLY A 216 -8.74 15.61 0.83
N ASP A 217 -9.67 14.99 1.54
CA ASP A 217 -9.69 14.92 3.00
C ASP A 217 -9.69 13.47 3.48
N ILE A 218 -9.01 13.21 4.60
CA ILE A 218 -8.99 11.91 5.30
C ILE A 218 -9.24 12.16 6.78
N SER A 219 -10.20 11.46 7.37
CA SER A 219 -10.47 11.48 8.80
C SER A 219 -10.18 10.13 9.42
N PHE A 220 -9.30 10.13 10.41
CA PHE A 220 -8.97 8.99 11.24
C PHE A 220 -9.66 9.10 12.59
N GLU A 221 -10.25 7.99 13.02
CA GLU A 221 -10.80 7.81 14.36
C GLU A 221 -10.15 6.58 14.98
N LYS A 222 -9.55 6.74 16.17
CA LYS A 222 -8.76 5.67 16.82
C LYS A 222 -7.75 5.03 15.84
N ASN A 223 -7.00 5.86 15.11
CA ASN A 223 -6.02 5.47 14.09
C ASN A 223 -6.58 4.66 12.90
N ASN A 224 -7.91 4.57 12.74
CA ASN A 224 -8.55 3.90 11.59
C ASN A 224 -9.20 4.94 10.67
N VAL A 225 -9.10 4.74 9.36
CA VAL A 225 -9.77 5.61 8.38
C VAL A 225 -11.29 5.47 8.52
N ASN A 226 -11.96 6.53 8.99
CA ASN A 226 -13.40 6.63 9.14
C ASN A 226 -14.04 7.27 7.90
N LYS A 227 -13.37 8.30 7.36
CA LYS A 227 -13.77 8.96 6.10
C LYS A 227 -12.54 9.24 5.24
N ALA A 228 -12.69 9.11 3.94
CA ALA A 228 -11.71 9.58 2.97
C ALA A 228 -12.45 10.00 1.71
N ASN A 229 -11.96 11.04 1.04
CA ASN A 229 -12.37 11.41 -0.30
C ASN A 229 -11.16 12.03 -0.98
N LEU A 230 -10.43 11.21 -1.73
CA LEU A 230 -9.22 11.58 -2.44
C LEU A 230 -9.48 11.52 -3.94
N LYS A 231 -8.96 12.49 -4.68
CA LYS A 231 -9.06 12.58 -6.14
C LYS A 231 -7.74 13.04 -6.73
N GLY A 232 -7.44 12.56 -7.93
CA GLY A 232 -6.30 12.99 -8.73
C GLY A 232 -6.45 12.53 -10.17
N SER A 233 -5.41 12.74 -10.99
CA SER A 233 -5.43 12.38 -12.40
C SER A 233 -4.07 11.90 -12.90
N PHE A 234 -4.02 10.96 -13.84
CA PHE A 234 -2.78 10.61 -14.55
C PHE A 234 -2.55 11.52 -15.77
N SER A 235 -3.65 11.92 -16.42
CA SER A 235 -3.69 12.82 -17.57
C SER A 235 -5.06 13.53 -17.63
N LYS A 236 -5.33 14.32 -18.68
CA LYS A 236 -6.57 15.11 -18.79
C LYS A 236 -7.86 14.28 -18.68
N ASN A 237 -7.84 13.04 -19.15
CA ASN A 237 -9.01 12.16 -19.23
C ASN A 237 -8.85 10.87 -18.40
N GLU A 238 -7.77 10.74 -17.64
CA GLU A 238 -7.48 9.56 -16.84
C GLU A 238 -7.43 9.97 -15.36
N ASN A 239 -8.40 9.53 -14.58
CA ASN A 239 -8.64 9.93 -13.21
C ASN A 239 -8.40 8.78 -12.23
N ILE A 240 -8.26 9.16 -10.97
CA ILE A 240 -8.22 8.25 -9.84
C ILE A 240 -9.04 8.84 -8.70
N SER A 241 -9.79 8.01 -7.99
CA SER A 241 -10.51 8.42 -6.80
C SER A 241 -10.56 7.31 -5.76
N PHE A 242 -10.52 7.70 -4.50
CA PHE A 242 -10.62 6.81 -3.35
C PHE A 242 -11.56 7.41 -2.31
N THR A 243 -12.61 6.68 -1.95
CA THR A 243 -13.58 7.13 -0.96
C THR A 243 -13.74 6.08 0.13
N VAL A 244 -13.80 6.54 1.37
CA VAL A 244 -14.22 5.73 2.53
C VAL A 244 -15.33 6.49 3.23
N ILE A 245 -16.43 5.80 3.53
CA ILE A 245 -17.52 6.33 4.35
C ILE A 245 -17.88 5.26 5.36
N LYS A 246 -17.67 5.54 6.64
CA LYS A 246 -18.21 4.71 7.72
C LYS A 246 -19.40 5.41 8.38
N LYS A 247 -20.50 4.65 8.48
CA LYS A 247 -21.75 5.03 9.13
C LYS A 247 -22.20 3.86 10.00
N ASN A 248 -22.37 4.10 11.30
CA ASN A 248 -22.59 3.05 12.29
C ASN A 248 -21.46 2.01 12.21
N ASP A 249 -21.81 0.72 12.16
CA ASP A 249 -20.86 -0.39 12.05
C ASP A 249 -20.55 -0.79 10.60
N GLN A 250 -21.05 -0.05 9.61
CA GLN A 250 -20.77 -0.30 8.21
C GLN A 250 -19.76 0.71 7.65
N LYS A 251 -18.74 0.20 6.96
CA LYS A 251 -17.74 0.99 6.24
C LYS A 251 -17.80 0.62 4.77
N VAL A 252 -18.09 1.61 3.94
CA VAL A 252 -18.07 1.49 2.48
C VAL A 252 -16.77 2.08 1.96
N THR A 253 -16.04 1.30 1.16
CA THR A 253 -14.81 1.74 0.48
C THR A 253 -15.03 1.63 -1.01
N THR A 254 -14.74 2.70 -1.75
CA THR A 254 -14.76 2.70 -3.21
C THR A 254 -13.42 3.18 -3.74
N PHE A 255 -12.93 2.56 -4.80
CA PHE A 255 -11.69 2.94 -5.45
C PHE A 255 -11.85 2.81 -6.96
N PHE A 256 -11.59 3.89 -7.67
CA PHE A 256 -11.62 3.92 -9.13
C PHE A 256 -10.29 4.43 -9.65
N SER A 257 -9.78 3.81 -10.72
CA SER A 257 -8.60 4.25 -11.43
C SER A 257 -8.69 3.92 -12.91
N ASP A 258 -8.45 4.90 -13.78
CA ASP A 258 -8.30 4.67 -15.22
C ASP A 258 -7.01 3.89 -15.57
N LYS A 259 -6.09 3.71 -14.61
CA LYS A 259 -4.90 2.85 -14.74
C LYS A 259 -4.90 1.77 -13.66
N ALA A 260 -5.19 0.54 -14.03
CA ALA A 260 -5.17 -0.63 -13.15
C ALA A 260 -3.74 -1.16 -12.93
N GLU A 261 -2.89 -1.07 -13.96
CA GLU A 261 -1.52 -1.57 -13.95
C GLU A 261 -0.70 -1.29 -12.68
N PRO A 262 -0.61 -0.05 -12.14
CA PRO A 262 0.23 0.23 -10.98
C PRO A 262 -0.29 -0.44 -9.70
N PHE A 263 -1.54 -0.90 -9.67
CA PHE A 263 -2.16 -1.55 -8.51
C PHE A 263 -2.13 -3.07 -8.63
N ILE A 264 -2.38 -3.61 -9.84
CA ILE A 264 -2.51 -5.05 -10.05
C ILE A 264 -1.15 -5.75 -10.19
N LYS A 265 -0.14 -5.11 -10.80
CA LYS A 265 1.19 -5.74 -10.96
C LYS A 265 1.95 -5.99 -9.64
N LYS A 266 1.41 -5.50 -8.53
CA LYS A 266 1.98 -5.73 -7.18
C LYS A 266 1.73 -7.15 -6.67
N PHE A 267 0.78 -7.86 -7.28
CA PHE A 267 0.51 -9.25 -6.95
C PHE A 267 1.50 -10.17 -7.68
N GLU A 268 2.38 -10.83 -6.94
CA GLU A 268 3.48 -11.66 -7.48
C GLU A 268 3.03 -12.77 -8.45
N PHE A 269 1.78 -13.24 -8.33
CA PHE A 269 1.22 -14.27 -9.22
C PHE A 269 0.84 -13.75 -10.62
N ILE A 270 0.87 -12.43 -10.82
CA ILE A 270 0.65 -11.75 -12.10
C ILE A 270 1.96 -11.07 -12.49
N LYS A 271 2.82 -11.75 -13.25
CA LYS A 271 4.10 -11.19 -13.67
C LYS A 271 3.93 -10.10 -14.72
N GLY A 272 3.01 -10.31 -15.67
CA GLY A 272 2.65 -9.34 -16.69
C GLY A 272 1.20 -8.92 -16.58
N PHE A 273 0.98 -7.69 -16.14
CA PHE A 273 -0.28 -6.98 -16.26
C PHE A 273 0.01 -5.67 -16.98
N ASP A 274 -0.81 -5.33 -17.98
CA ASP A 274 -0.61 -4.13 -18.78
C ASP A 274 -1.95 -3.46 -19.10
N GLY A 275 -1.95 -2.13 -19.02
CA GLY A 275 -3.12 -1.28 -19.28
C GLY A 275 -4.28 -1.44 -18.29
N GLY A 276 -5.48 -1.22 -18.83
CA GLY A 276 -6.78 -1.38 -18.17
C GLY A 276 -7.15 -0.36 -17.11
N SER A 277 -8.45 -0.31 -16.80
CA SER A 277 -9.03 0.46 -15.70
C SER A 277 -9.54 -0.46 -14.58
N LEU A 278 -9.73 0.10 -13.38
CA LEU A 278 -10.08 -0.61 -12.16
C LEU A 278 -11.21 0.10 -11.43
N ASP A 279 -12.25 -0.65 -11.07
CA ASP A 279 -13.33 -0.23 -10.19
C ASP A 279 -13.46 -1.24 -9.04
N PHE A 280 -13.32 -0.75 -7.82
CA PHE A 280 -13.40 -1.53 -6.60
C PHE A 280 -14.46 -0.95 -5.67
N TYR A 281 -15.27 -1.84 -5.12
CA TYR A 281 -16.31 -1.54 -4.16
C TYR A 281 -16.27 -2.56 -3.02
N SER A 282 -16.35 -2.10 -1.78
CA SER A 282 -16.38 -2.98 -0.61
C SER A 282 -17.27 -2.44 0.49
N VAL A 283 -18.07 -3.32 1.09
CA VAL A 283 -18.85 -3.05 2.29
C VAL A 283 -18.34 -3.95 3.41
N GLU A 284 -17.78 -3.32 4.43
CA GLU A 284 -17.26 -3.96 5.64
C GLU A 284 -18.25 -3.75 6.78
N SER A 285 -18.56 -4.84 7.49
CA SER A 285 -19.42 -4.86 8.68
C SER A 285 -18.81 -5.80 9.71
N GLY A 286 -18.31 -5.26 10.82
CA GLY A 286 -17.52 -6.03 11.78
C GLY A 286 -16.25 -6.61 11.12
N ASN A 287 -16.08 -7.93 11.19
CA ASN A 287 -14.90 -8.62 10.63
C ASN A 287 -15.14 -9.24 9.25
N ILE A 288 -16.23 -8.84 8.58
CA ILE A 288 -16.60 -9.35 7.27
C ILE A 288 -16.63 -8.19 6.28
N SER A 289 -15.99 -8.35 5.14
CA SER A 289 -16.15 -7.43 4.01
C SER A 289 -16.62 -8.16 2.76
N ASN A 290 -17.66 -7.63 2.13
CA ASN A 290 -18.16 -8.09 0.83
C ASN A 290 -17.64 -7.12 -0.22
N SER A 291 -16.85 -7.63 -1.16
CA SER A 291 -16.07 -6.82 -2.08
C SER A 291 -16.31 -7.25 -3.53
N GLN A 292 -16.20 -6.28 -4.42
CA GLN A 292 -16.27 -6.45 -5.85
C GLN A 292 -15.10 -5.70 -6.50
N ILE A 293 -14.37 -6.38 -7.37
CA ILE A 293 -13.35 -5.80 -8.25
C ILE A 293 -13.83 -5.97 -9.68
N LYS A 294 -13.70 -4.92 -10.47
CA LYS A 294 -13.89 -4.92 -11.92
C LYS A 294 -12.64 -4.38 -12.60
N LEU A 295 -12.22 -5.03 -13.67
CA LEU A 295 -11.16 -4.55 -14.55
C LEU A 295 -11.68 -4.52 -15.98
N TYR A 296 -11.23 -3.55 -16.75
CA TYR A 296 -11.62 -3.38 -18.15
C TYR A 296 -10.38 -3.20 -19.03
N ASP A 297 -10.45 -3.67 -20.28
CA ASP A 297 -9.46 -3.42 -21.34
C ASP A 297 -7.99 -3.63 -20.91
N PHE A 298 -7.67 -4.80 -20.34
CA PHE A 298 -6.33 -5.11 -19.84
C PHE A 298 -5.69 -6.28 -20.59
N LYS A 299 -4.37 -6.41 -20.46
CA LYS A 299 -3.58 -7.50 -21.03
C LYS A 299 -2.87 -8.27 -19.92
N LEU A 300 -2.97 -9.60 -19.97
CA LEU A 300 -2.23 -10.50 -19.09
C LEU A 300 -1.10 -11.19 -19.84
N LYS A 301 0.04 -11.32 -19.17
CA LYS A 301 1.19 -12.13 -19.59
C LYS A 301 1.73 -12.91 -18.41
N GLU A 302 2.32 -14.06 -18.69
CA GLU A 302 3.08 -14.84 -17.71
C GLU A 302 2.29 -15.11 -16.42
N VAL A 303 1.13 -15.75 -16.54
CA VAL A 303 0.31 -16.19 -15.39
C VAL A 303 0.46 -17.71 -15.26
N PRO A 304 1.39 -18.24 -14.45
CA PRO A 304 1.79 -19.65 -14.51
C PRO A 304 0.64 -20.63 -14.26
N ALA A 305 -0.27 -20.29 -13.35
CA ALA A 305 -1.45 -21.10 -13.07
C ALA A 305 -2.36 -21.22 -14.30
N LEU A 306 -2.60 -20.11 -15.00
CA LEU A 306 -3.43 -20.10 -16.20
C LEU A 306 -2.72 -20.81 -17.37
N THR A 307 -1.42 -20.56 -17.56
CA THR A 307 -0.60 -21.28 -18.56
C THR A 307 -0.68 -22.79 -18.35
N LYS A 308 -0.52 -23.27 -17.11
CA LYS A 308 -0.62 -24.70 -16.78
C LYS A 308 -1.99 -25.28 -17.10
N ILE A 309 -3.07 -24.56 -16.78
CA ILE A 309 -4.43 -25.01 -17.13
C ILE A 309 -4.58 -25.10 -18.65
N LEU A 310 -4.16 -24.07 -19.40
CA LEU A 310 -4.27 -24.04 -20.86
C LEU A 310 -3.47 -25.17 -21.54
N THR A 311 -2.27 -25.47 -21.05
CA THR A 311 -1.48 -26.61 -21.57
C THR A 311 -2.15 -27.95 -21.27
N LEU A 312 -2.63 -28.17 -20.04
CA LEU A 312 -3.37 -29.39 -19.68
C LEU A 312 -4.72 -29.52 -20.41
N ALA A 313 -5.24 -28.41 -20.91
CA ALA A 313 -6.46 -28.31 -21.70
C ALA A 313 -6.25 -28.56 -23.21
N SER A 314 -5.01 -28.81 -23.65
CA SER A 314 -4.64 -28.86 -25.07
C SER A 314 -4.92 -27.55 -25.83
N LEU A 315 -4.84 -26.40 -25.15
CA LEU A 315 -5.02 -25.06 -25.72
C LEU A 315 -3.67 -24.35 -25.90
N GLN A 316 -2.70 -25.04 -26.51
CA GLN A 316 -1.30 -24.61 -26.56
C GLN A 316 -1.11 -23.23 -27.20
N GLY A 317 -1.78 -22.94 -28.33
CA GLY A 317 -1.64 -21.62 -28.98
C GLY A 317 -2.06 -20.45 -28.08
N ILE A 318 -3.02 -20.67 -27.18
CA ILE A 318 -3.44 -19.66 -26.19
C ILE A 318 -2.40 -19.56 -25.06
N ALA A 319 -1.85 -20.70 -24.63
CA ALA A 319 -0.76 -20.73 -23.65
C ALA A 319 0.51 -20.02 -24.14
N ASP A 320 0.83 -20.16 -25.43
CA ASP A 320 1.96 -19.50 -26.09
C ASP A 320 1.74 -17.99 -26.16
N LEU A 321 0.53 -17.54 -26.53
CA LEU A 321 0.15 -16.13 -26.48
C LEU A 321 0.30 -15.57 -25.06
N LEU A 322 -0.19 -16.26 -24.02
CA LEU A 322 -0.06 -15.81 -22.63
C LEU A 322 1.39 -15.71 -22.17
N SER A 323 2.27 -16.58 -22.69
CA SER A 323 3.68 -16.63 -22.30
C SER A 323 4.56 -15.66 -23.12
N GLY A 324 4.10 -15.22 -24.29
CA GLY A 324 4.79 -14.26 -25.16
C GLY A 324 4.10 -12.90 -25.19
N GLU A 325 3.29 -12.67 -26.23
CA GLU A 325 2.71 -11.34 -26.49
C GLU A 325 1.73 -10.88 -25.42
N GLY A 326 0.96 -11.80 -24.84
CA GLY A 326 -0.10 -11.60 -23.85
C GLY A 326 -1.51 -11.75 -24.42
N ILE A 327 -2.47 -12.07 -23.54
CA ILE A 327 -3.90 -12.19 -23.86
C ILE A 327 -4.65 -10.96 -23.35
N ARG A 328 -5.51 -10.40 -24.19
CA ARG A 328 -6.42 -9.30 -23.81
C ARG A 328 -7.68 -9.82 -23.16
N PHE A 329 -8.20 -9.04 -22.23
CA PHE A 329 -9.49 -9.21 -21.58
C PHE A 329 -10.23 -7.88 -21.60
N ASP A 330 -11.48 -7.90 -22.05
CA ASP A 330 -12.32 -6.72 -22.18
C ASP A 330 -13.03 -6.42 -20.85
N ASP A 331 -13.43 -7.47 -20.12
CA ASP A 331 -14.12 -7.37 -18.82
C ASP A 331 -13.61 -8.46 -17.88
N PHE A 332 -13.37 -8.07 -16.63
CA PHE A 332 -13.17 -8.97 -15.51
C PHE A 332 -14.01 -8.48 -14.35
N GLU A 333 -14.70 -9.39 -13.67
CA GLU A 333 -15.47 -9.12 -12.46
C GLU A 333 -15.22 -10.22 -11.44
N MET A 334 -14.84 -9.83 -10.23
CA MET A 334 -14.64 -10.72 -9.09
C MET A 334 -15.47 -10.24 -7.92
N LYS A 335 -16.34 -11.12 -7.41
CA LYS A 335 -17.09 -10.92 -6.17
C LYS A 335 -16.55 -11.87 -5.10
N PHE A 336 -16.17 -11.31 -3.97
CA PHE A 336 -15.55 -12.08 -2.90
C PHE A 336 -15.90 -11.52 -1.53
N GLN A 337 -15.88 -12.40 -0.54
CA GLN A 337 -16.08 -12.07 0.85
C GLN A 337 -14.80 -12.38 1.63
N ASN A 338 -14.29 -11.41 2.37
CA ASN A 338 -13.21 -11.63 3.32
C ASN A 338 -13.79 -11.78 4.73
N LYS A 339 -13.31 -12.78 5.46
CA LYS A 339 -13.59 -12.97 6.88
C LYS A 339 -12.33 -13.48 7.57
N LYS A 340 -11.64 -12.59 8.31
CA LYS A 340 -10.33 -12.89 8.93
C LYS A 340 -9.35 -13.45 7.88
N ASN A 341 -8.97 -14.72 8.01
CA ASN A 341 -7.99 -15.40 7.16
C ASN A 341 -8.61 -16.15 5.96
N LEU A 342 -9.93 -16.03 5.76
CA LEU A 342 -10.66 -16.70 4.69
C LEU A 342 -11.16 -15.69 3.66
N ILE A 343 -10.76 -15.89 2.41
CA ILE A 343 -11.32 -15.21 1.24
C ILE A 343 -12.21 -16.20 0.51
N THR A 344 -13.51 -15.98 0.52
CA THR A 344 -14.48 -16.76 -0.26
C THR A 344 -14.72 -16.03 -1.57
N ILE A 345 -14.39 -16.67 -2.70
CA ILE A 345 -14.59 -16.15 -4.04
C ILE A 345 -15.92 -16.70 -4.56
N ASN A 346 -16.96 -15.87 -4.49
CA ASN A 346 -18.32 -16.25 -4.91
C ASN A 346 -18.41 -16.42 -6.43
N GLU A 347 -17.72 -15.55 -7.17
CA GLU A 347 -17.64 -15.61 -8.61
C GLU A 347 -16.48 -14.76 -9.12
N VAL A 348 -15.73 -15.32 -10.05
CA VAL A 348 -14.82 -14.61 -10.95
C VAL A 348 -15.32 -14.88 -12.36
N TYR A 349 -15.44 -13.83 -13.14
CA TYR A 349 -15.79 -13.91 -14.54
C TYR A 349 -14.83 -13.01 -15.33
N ALA A 350 -14.29 -13.53 -16.43
CA ALA A 350 -13.41 -12.78 -17.32
C ALA A 350 -13.78 -13.09 -18.78
N ILE A 351 -13.90 -12.06 -19.62
CA ILE A 351 -14.14 -12.19 -21.05
C ILE A 351 -12.95 -11.60 -21.80
N GLY A 352 -12.47 -12.33 -22.79
CA GLY A 352 -11.55 -11.80 -23.79
C GLY A 352 -11.75 -12.47 -25.15
N PRO A 353 -11.14 -11.91 -26.21
CA PRO A 353 -11.29 -12.39 -27.58
C PRO A 353 -10.69 -13.78 -27.83
N ALA A 354 -9.77 -14.25 -26.98
CA ALA A 354 -9.21 -15.59 -27.08
C ALA A 354 -9.92 -16.60 -26.17
N ILE A 355 -10.17 -16.20 -24.92
CA ILE A 355 -10.72 -17.06 -23.88
C ILE A 355 -11.58 -16.27 -22.90
N SER A 356 -12.53 -16.98 -22.31
CA SER A 356 -13.30 -16.52 -21.16
C SER A 356 -13.18 -17.51 -20.01
N ILE A 357 -13.32 -17.01 -18.79
CA ILE A 357 -13.08 -17.75 -17.55
C ILE A 357 -14.27 -17.54 -16.61
N LEU A 358 -14.76 -18.62 -16.03
CA LEU A 358 -15.67 -18.58 -14.87
C LEU A 358 -15.07 -19.42 -13.76
N MET A 359 -14.91 -18.84 -12.56
CA MET A 359 -14.26 -19.49 -11.43
C MET A 359 -14.94 -19.12 -10.12
N GLU A 360 -14.89 -20.04 -9.15
CA GLU A 360 -15.31 -19.82 -7.76
C GLU A 360 -14.41 -20.64 -6.83
N GLY A 361 -14.47 -20.37 -5.54
CA GLY A 361 -13.71 -21.13 -4.56
C GLY A 361 -13.40 -20.33 -3.30
N TYR A 362 -12.31 -20.69 -2.63
CA TYR A 362 -11.84 -19.97 -1.47
C TYR A 362 -10.33 -20.10 -1.30
N ILE A 363 -9.77 -19.15 -0.55
CA ILE A 363 -8.38 -19.10 -0.13
C ILE A 363 -8.38 -18.93 1.38
N GLU A 364 -7.86 -19.94 2.08
CA GLU A 364 -7.54 -19.87 3.50
C GLU A 364 -6.05 -19.58 3.63
N LYS A 365 -5.75 -18.40 4.19
CA LYS A 365 -4.40 -17.87 4.31
C LYS A 365 -3.45 -18.88 4.96
N ASP A 366 -2.27 -19.07 4.35
CA ASP A 366 -1.20 -19.98 4.78
C ASP A 366 -1.60 -21.47 4.91
N ASN A 367 -2.84 -21.84 4.57
CA ASN A 367 -3.36 -23.20 4.74
C ASN A 367 -3.75 -23.84 3.41
N LEU A 368 -4.78 -23.32 2.73
CA LEU A 368 -5.40 -24.00 1.59
C LEU A 368 -5.95 -23.03 0.54
N ILE A 369 -5.55 -23.25 -0.70
CA ILE A 369 -6.21 -22.69 -1.89
C ILE A 369 -7.10 -23.78 -2.48
N SER A 370 -8.36 -23.48 -2.76
CA SER A 370 -9.30 -24.40 -3.41
C SER A 370 -10.19 -23.64 -4.40
N LEU A 371 -9.80 -23.68 -5.67
CA LEU A 371 -10.49 -23.02 -6.77
C LEU A 371 -10.99 -24.04 -7.78
N ARG A 372 -12.14 -23.77 -8.38
CA ARG A 372 -12.68 -24.55 -9.50
C ARG A 372 -13.28 -23.61 -10.52
N GLY A 373 -13.20 -23.98 -11.79
CA GLY A 373 -13.74 -23.15 -12.84
C GLY A 373 -13.88 -23.87 -14.17
N THR A 374 -14.27 -23.09 -15.16
CA THR A 374 -14.35 -23.50 -16.56
C THR A 374 -13.71 -22.41 -17.43
N LEU A 375 -12.84 -22.83 -18.34
CA LEU A 375 -12.30 -22.02 -19.42
C LEU A 375 -13.08 -22.31 -20.72
N VAL A 376 -13.36 -21.26 -21.49
CA VAL A 376 -14.09 -21.38 -22.75
C VAL A 376 -13.36 -20.60 -23.83
N PRO A 377 -12.86 -21.25 -24.88
CA PRO A 377 -12.34 -20.55 -26.06
C PRO A 377 -13.43 -19.67 -26.70
N ALA A 378 -13.08 -18.46 -27.12
CA ALA A 378 -14.05 -17.51 -27.67
C ALA A 378 -14.78 -18.04 -28.93
N THR A 379 -14.09 -18.86 -29.74
CA THR A 379 -14.67 -19.55 -30.91
C THR A 379 -15.89 -20.40 -30.55
N THR A 380 -15.96 -20.89 -29.30
CA THR A 380 -17.06 -21.69 -28.79
C THR A 380 -18.24 -20.84 -28.30
N ILE A 381 -17.98 -19.62 -27.83
CA ILE A 381 -19.03 -18.72 -27.31
C ILE A 381 -19.99 -18.30 -28.41
N ASN A 382 -19.46 -17.92 -29.58
CA ASN A 382 -20.27 -17.55 -30.74
C ASN A 382 -21.20 -18.70 -31.17
N LYS A 383 -20.72 -19.95 -31.09
CA LYS A 383 -21.53 -21.16 -31.37
C LYS A 383 -22.60 -21.40 -30.30
N ALA A 384 -22.30 -21.16 -29.03
CA ALA A 384 -23.24 -21.30 -27.91
C ALA A 384 -24.46 -20.39 -28.06
N ILE A 385 -24.22 -19.12 -28.37
CA ILE A 385 -25.28 -18.11 -28.56
C ILE A 385 -26.10 -18.45 -29.83
N GLY A 386 -25.42 -18.97 -30.86
CA GLY A 386 -26.03 -19.50 -32.09
C GLY A 386 -26.99 -20.67 -31.91
N SER A 387 -26.93 -21.39 -30.79
CA SER A 387 -27.78 -22.56 -30.52
C SER A 387 -29.11 -22.24 -29.81
N ILE A 388 -29.32 -20.98 -29.39
CA ILE A 388 -30.56 -20.56 -28.74
C ILE A 388 -31.63 -20.32 -29.82
N PRO A 389 -32.76 -21.04 -29.83
CA PRO A 389 -33.70 -21.07 -30.97
C PRO A 389 -34.20 -19.71 -31.48
N ILE A 390 -34.25 -18.68 -30.62
CA ILE A 390 -34.72 -17.33 -30.98
C ILE A 390 -33.55 -16.37 -31.26
N LEU A 391 -32.41 -16.50 -30.56
CA LEU A 391 -31.24 -15.61 -30.72
C LEU A 391 -30.27 -16.10 -31.79
N GLY A 392 -30.21 -17.41 -32.02
CA GLY A 392 -29.26 -18.06 -32.90
C GLY A 392 -29.58 -17.90 -34.38
N GLU A 393 -30.87 -17.88 -34.73
CA GLU A 393 -31.31 -17.61 -36.12
C GLU A 393 -30.98 -16.18 -36.55
N ILE A 394 -30.99 -15.22 -35.62
CA ILE A 394 -30.70 -13.79 -35.88
C ILE A 394 -29.19 -13.51 -35.91
N LEU A 395 -28.40 -14.15 -35.03
CA LEU A 395 -27.01 -13.78 -34.80
C LEU A 395 -25.96 -14.64 -35.54
N VAL A 396 -26.25 -15.90 -35.88
CA VAL A 396 -25.19 -16.86 -36.29
C VAL A 396 -25.48 -17.63 -37.59
N GLY A 397 -26.71 -17.56 -38.11
CA GLY A 397 -27.10 -18.24 -39.36
C GLY A 397 -27.20 -19.76 -39.22
N LYS A 398 -27.94 -20.41 -40.13
CA LYS A 398 -28.33 -21.84 -40.10
C LYS A 398 -27.18 -22.84 -40.35
N LYS A 399 -26.08 -22.79 -39.57
CA LYS A 399 -25.06 -23.85 -39.56
C LYS A 399 -24.92 -24.43 -38.16
N THR A 400 -25.72 -25.45 -37.87
CA THR A 400 -25.58 -26.33 -36.72
C THR A 400 -24.58 -27.44 -37.03
N GLY A 401 -23.70 -27.80 -36.08
CA GLY A 401 -22.84 -28.97 -36.30
C GLY A 401 -21.77 -29.30 -35.26
N GLU A 402 -21.29 -28.38 -34.43
CA GLU A 402 -20.23 -28.70 -33.46
C GLU A 402 -20.62 -28.30 -32.05
N GLY A 403 -20.47 -29.24 -31.11
CA GLY A 403 -20.86 -29.05 -29.72
C GLY A 403 -20.14 -27.87 -29.05
N VAL A 404 -20.76 -27.37 -27.99
CA VAL A 404 -20.27 -26.22 -27.23
C VAL A 404 -19.48 -26.72 -26.02
N PHE A 405 -18.15 -26.73 -26.13
CA PHE A 405 -17.26 -27.34 -25.13
C PHE A 405 -16.49 -26.31 -24.30
N GLY A 406 -16.46 -26.54 -22.99
CA GLY A 406 -15.63 -25.82 -22.04
C GLY A 406 -14.72 -26.76 -21.29
N VAL A 407 -13.60 -26.25 -20.83
CA VAL A 407 -12.60 -27.03 -20.09
C VAL A 407 -12.76 -26.75 -18.61
N SER A 408 -13.17 -27.74 -17.83
CA SER A 408 -13.22 -27.58 -16.38
C SER A 408 -11.85 -27.78 -15.76
N PHE A 409 -11.52 -26.98 -14.74
CA PHE A 409 -10.29 -27.10 -13.99
C PHE A 409 -10.54 -27.02 -12.48
N LYS A 410 -9.60 -27.57 -11.72
CA LYS A 410 -9.51 -27.40 -10.26
C LYS A 410 -8.06 -27.08 -9.90
N ILE A 411 -7.88 -26.13 -8.99
CA ILE A 411 -6.62 -25.81 -8.33
C ILE A 411 -6.81 -26.08 -6.85
N LYS A 412 -6.01 -26.98 -6.25
CA LYS A 412 -6.11 -27.29 -4.82
C LYS A 412 -4.76 -27.54 -4.19
N GLY A 413 -4.54 -27.03 -2.99
CA GLY A 413 -3.36 -27.33 -2.17
C GLY A 413 -2.88 -26.13 -1.34
N PRO A 414 -1.82 -26.30 -0.55
CA PRO A 414 -1.23 -25.21 0.21
C PRO A 414 -0.69 -24.10 -0.70
N PRO A 415 -0.62 -22.84 -0.22
CA PRO A 415 0.06 -21.76 -0.93
C PRO A 415 1.46 -22.20 -1.39
N LYS A 416 1.83 -21.87 -2.63
CA LYS A 416 3.09 -22.28 -3.30
C LYS A 416 3.22 -23.78 -3.64
N LYS A 417 2.29 -24.64 -3.23
CA LYS A 417 2.27 -26.09 -3.52
C LYS A 417 0.90 -26.57 -4.04
N THR A 418 0.26 -25.78 -4.89
CA THR A 418 -1.05 -26.12 -5.46
C THR A 418 -0.94 -27.12 -6.61
N GLU A 419 -1.82 -28.11 -6.64
CA GLU A 419 -2.01 -29.03 -7.75
C GLU A 419 -3.11 -28.52 -8.69
N THR A 420 -2.97 -28.79 -9.98
CA THR A 420 -3.92 -28.37 -11.02
C THR A 420 -4.39 -29.59 -11.77
N THR A 421 -5.71 -29.77 -11.87
CA THR A 421 -6.33 -30.85 -12.66
C THR A 421 -7.29 -30.24 -13.67
N VAL A 422 -7.39 -30.86 -14.83
CA VAL A 422 -8.20 -30.39 -15.96
C VAL A 422 -9.02 -31.53 -16.52
N ASN A 423 -10.28 -31.26 -16.87
CA ASN A 423 -11.15 -32.15 -17.62
C ASN A 423 -11.61 -31.44 -18.90
N PRO A 424 -11.07 -31.81 -20.08
CA PRO A 424 -11.31 -31.12 -21.34
C PRO A 424 -12.69 -31.40 -21.96
N ILE A 425 -13.38 -32.47 -21.56
CA ILE A 425 -14.66 -32.87 -22.16
C ILE A 425 -15.79 -32.50 -21.19
N LYS A 426 -16.21 -31.22 -21.20
CA LYS A 426 -17.39 -30.79 -20.46
C LYS A 426 -18.23 -29.81 -21.26
N THR A 427 -19.56 -29.95 -21.17
CA THR A 427 -20.52 -28.98 -21.71
C THR A 427 -20.40 -27.65 -20.96
N LEU A 428 -20.68 -26.54 -21.64
CA LEU A 428 -20.79 -25.25 -20.97
C LEU A 428 -21.82 -25.29 -19.85
N THR A 429 -21.48 -24.68 -18.72
CA THR A 429 -22.44 -24.51 -17.63
C THR A 429 -23.48 -23.47 -18.05
N PRO A 430 -24.78 -23.66 -17.74
CA PRO A 430 -25.81 -22.66 -18.01
C PRO A 430 -25.45 -21.28 -17.46
N ARG A 431 -24.84 -21.23 -16.27
CA ARG A 431 -24.36 -19.99 -15.62
C ARG A 431 -23.32 -19.23 -16.46
N PHE A 432 -22.45 -19.93 -17.17
CA PHE A 432 -21.48 -19.27 -18.06
C PHE A 432 -22.20 -18.60 -19.25
N ILE A 433 -23.17 -19.28 -19.84
CA ILE A 433 -23.96 -18.76 -20.97
C ILE A 433 -24.74 -17.52 -20.54
N THR A 434 -25.47 -17.59 -19.41
CA THR A 434 -26.25 -16.47 -18.90
C THR A 434 -25.37 -15.25 -18.60
N ARG A 435 -24.21 -15.44 -17.94
CA ARG A 435 -23.27 -14.35 -17.66
C ARG A 435 -22.73 -13.68 -18.92
N THR A 436 -22.42 -14.48 -19.94
CA THR A 436 -21.95 -13.96 -21.23
C THR A 436 -23.03 -13.10 -21.90
N LEU A 437 -24.28 -13.57 -21.94
CA LEU A 437 -25.40 -12.84 -22.51
C LEU A 437 -25.72 -11.53 -21.75
N GLU A 438 -25.61 -11.54 -20.41
CA GLU A 438 -25.80 -10.34 -19.59
C GLU A 438 -24.79 -9.23 -19.92
N LYS A 439 -23.54 -9.60 -20.22
CA LYS A 439 -22.48 -8.64 -20.53
C LYS A 439 -22.59 -8.13 -21.96
N ILE A 440 -22.88 -8.99 -22.94
CA ILE A 440 -23.10 -8.59 -24.33
C ILE A 440 -24.28 -7.62 -24.46
N LYS A 441 -25.35 -7.76 -23.66
CA LYS A 441 -26.50 -6.84 -23.70
C LYS A 441 -26.25 -5.45 -23.11
N LYS A 442 -25.16 -5.27 -22.35
CA LYS A 442 -24.84 -4.01 -21.66
C LYS A 442 -23.84 -3.13 -22.42
N ASN A 443 -23.16 -3.69 -23.41
CA ASN A 443 -22.37 -2.97 -24.41
C ASN A 443 -23.21 -2.80 -25.67
#